data_AF-A0A7X6SV85-F1
#
_entry.id   AF-A0A7X6SV85-F1
#
_cell.length_a   1.000
_cell.length_b   1.000
_cell.length_c   1.000
_cell.angle_alpha   90.00
_cell.angle_beta   90.00
_cell.angle_gamma   90.00
#
_symmetry.space_group_name_H-M   'P 1'
#
loop_
_entity.id
_entity.type
_entity.pdbx_description
1 polymer ?
#
loop_
_entity_poly.entity_id
_entity_poly.type
_entity_poly.pdbx_seq_one_letter_code
_entity_poly.pdbx_strand_id
1 'polypeptide(L)' 'MKDCCALNKGPLTDEEITHYSRLFSCVAEPARLRILSEIAGCGCDPVTVNELAERIGLSQPTISHHLKKLTEC' A
#
# COMPACT_ATOMS: atom_id res chain seq x y z
N MET A 1 -0.12 -7.72 -32.23
CA MET A 1 0.35 -7.53 -30.83
C MET A 1 1.24 -6.29 -30.81
N LYS A 2 0.66 -5.10 -30.78
CA LYS A 2 1.41 -3.86 -30.98
C LYS A 2 0.87 -2.71 -30.13
N ASP A 3 0.51 -2.97 -28.88
CA ASP A 3 0.00 -1.96 -27.94
C ASP A 3 0.48 -2.16 -26.49
N CYS A 4 1.62 -2.83 -26.26
CA CYS A 4 2.22 -2.88 -24.90
C CYS A 4 3.02 -1.62 -24.52
N CYS A 5 3.15 -0.64 -25.42
CA CYS A 5 4.09 0.48 -25.25
C CYS A 5 3.43 1.86 -25.05
N ALA A 6 2.14 1.93 -24.74
CA ALA A 6 1.47 3.18 -24.34
C ALA A 6 1.80 3.62 -22.88
N LEU A 7 2.78 2.98 -22.22
CA LEU A 7 3.27 3.41 -20.90
C LEU A 7 4.17 4.64 -20.96
N ASN A 8 4.59 5.09 -22.15
CA ASN A 8 5.49 6.22 -22.26
C ASN A 8 4.71 7.55 -22.37
N LYS A 9 4.27 8.08 -21.23
CA LYS A 9 3.90 9.51 -21.10
C LYS A 9 5.13 10.44 -21.02
N GLY A 10 6.32 9.94 -21.33
CA GLY A 10 7.60 10.57 -21.02
C GLY A 10 8.10 10.16 -19.63
N PRO A 11 9.33 10.55 -19.26
CA PRO A 11 9.80 10.48 -17.88
C PRO A 11 8.86 11.22 -16.93
N LEU A 12 8.81 10.78 -15.67
CA LEU A 12 8.09 11.49 -14.62
C LEU A 12 8.64 12.91 -14.47
N THR A 13 7.75 13.86 -14.25
CA THR A 13 8.08 15.21 -13.80
C THR A 13 8.69 15.19 -12.39
N ASP A 14 9.42 16.24 -12.00
CA ASP A 14 9.97 16.34 -10.64
C ASP A 14 8.88 16.30 -9.56
N GLU A 15 7.69 16.82 -9.86
CA GLU A 15 6.52 16.76 -8.99
C GLU A 15 6.02 15.31 -8.82
N GLU A 16 5.86 14.57 -9.92
CA GLU A 16 5.48 13.17 -9.89
C GLU A 16 6.53 12.31 -9.16
N ILE A 17 7.82 12.56 -9.40
CA ILE A 17 8.92 11.87 -8.70
C ILE A 17 8.80 12.10 -7.19
N THR A 18 8.59 13.35 -6.76
CA THR A 18 8.44 13.69 -5.35
C THR A 18 7.19 13.04 -4.75
N HIS A 19 6.07 13.08 -5.46
CA HIS A 19 4.81 12.47 -5.06
C HIS A 19 4.93 10.95 -4.90
N TYR A 20 5.43 10.25 -5.92
CA TYR A 20 5.59 8.80 -5.87
C TYR A 20 6.66 8.37 -4.88
N SER A 21 7.74 9.13 -4.71
CA SER A 21 8.75 8.84 -3.68
C SER A 21 8.14 8.86 -2.27
N ARG A 22 7.23 9.80 -1.99
CA ARG A 22 6.48 9.82 -0.72
C ARG A 22 5.59 8.58 -0.58
N LEU A 23 4.83 8.21 -1.62
CA LEU A 23 3.97 7.03 -1.59
C LEU A 23 4.78 5.73 -1.44
N PHE A 24 5.89 5.59 -2.16
CA PHE A 24 6.77 4.43 -2.05
C PHE A 24 7.44 4.34 -0.69
N SER A 25 7.92 5.46 -0.14
CA SER A 25 8.43 5.50 1.23
C SER A 25 7.35 5.11 2.24
N CYS A 26 6.11 5.50 1.99
CA CYS A 26 4.98 5.05 2.78
C CYS A 26 4.79 3.55 2.68
N VAL A 27 4.80 2.92 1.51
CA VAL A 27 4.53 1.48 1.46
C VAL A 27 5.75 0.62 1.78
N ALA A 28 6.98 1.13 1.75
CA ALA A 28 8.23 0.36 1.87
C ALA A 28 8.54 -0.33 3.22
N GLU A 29 7.61 -0.36 4.18
CA GLU A 29 7.77 -1.17 5.40
C GLU A 29 7.11 -2.55 5.22
N PRO A 30 7.78 -3.67 5.61
CA PRO A 30 7.25 -5.02 5.42
C PRO A 30 5.84 -5.22 5.99
N ALA A 31 5.57 -4.68 7.18
CA ALA A 31 4.25 -4.77 7.80
C ALA A 31 3.17 -4.03 6.99
N ARG A 32 3.50 -2.88 6.40
CA ARG A 32 2.55 -2.08 5.58
C ARG A 32 2.28 -2.73 4.23
N LEU A 33 3.30 -3.28 3.58
CA LEU A 33 3.10 -4.09 2.36
C LEU A 33 2.21 -5.30 2.63
N ARG A 34 2.43 -5.99 3.75
CA ARG A 34 1.62 -7.16 4.10
C ARG A 34 0.17 -6.79 4.38
N ILE A 35 -0.09 -5.70 5.11
CA ILE A 35 -1.44 -5.18 5.33
C ILE A 35 -2.13 -4.86 4.00
N LEU A 36 -1.47 -4.13 3.10
CA LEU A 36 -2.03 -3.78 1.79
C LEU A 36 -2.30 -5.02 0.94
N SER A 37 -1.41 -6.01 0.96
CA SER A 37 -1.57 -7.27 0.23
C SER A 37 -2.76 -8.08 0.75
N GLU A 38 -2.98 -8.14 2.06
CA GLU A 38 -4.14 -8.82 2.65
C GLU A 38 -5.45 -8.12 2.29
N ILE A 39 -5.50 -6.78 2.41
CA ILE A 39 -6.68 -5.99 2.04
C ILE A 39 -7.02 -6.18 0.55
N ALA A 40 -6.01 -6.12 -0.33
CA ALA A 40 -6.22 -6.36 -1.76
C ALA A 40 -6.72 -7.78 -2.05
N GLY A 41 -6.30 -8.77 -1.26
CA GLY A 41 -6.76 -10.16 -1.36
C GLY A 41 -8.21 -10.38 -0.88
N CYS A 42 -8.72 -9.54 0.02
CA CYS A 42 -10.11 -9.55 0.47
C CYS A 42 -11.10 -9.02 -0.58
N GLY A 43 -10.62 -8.43 -1.68
CA GLY A 43 -11.48 -7.85 -2.70
C GLY A 43 -12.25 -6.63 -2.18
N CYS A 44 -13.57 -6.59 -2.43
CA CYS A 44 -14.43 -5.49 -1.99
C CYS A 44 -15.02 -5.70 -0.58
N ASP A 45 -14.74 -6.82 0.07
CA ASP A 45 -15.30 -7.12 1.38
C ASP A 45 -14.55 -6.34 2.48
N PRO A 46 -15.27 -5.68 3.40
CA PRO A 46 -14.64 -4.99 4.51
C PRO A 46 -13.94 -5.99 5.43
N VAL A 47 -12.73 -5.64 5.86
CA VAL A 47 -11.95 -6.40 6.86
C VAL A 47 -11.70 -5.54 8.09
N THR A 48 -11.85 -6.13 9.26
CA THR A 48 -11.60 -5.45 10.54
C THR A 48 -10.13 -5.50 10.92
N VAL A 49 -9.72 -4.60 11.82
CA VAL A 49 -8.35 -4.56 12.34
C VAL A 49 -8.00 -5.86 13.09
N ASN A 50 -8.96 -6.45 13.82
CA ASN A 50 -8.72 -7.70 14.55
C ASN A 50 -8.48 -8.87 13.58
N GLU A 51 -9.28 -8.99 12.52
CA GLU A 51 -9.09 -10.02 11.50
C GLU A 51 -7.73 -9.87 10.80
N LEU A 52 -7.29 -8.64 10.51
CA LEU A 52 -5.96 -8.39 9.97
C LEU A 52 -4.85 -8.78 10.96
N ALA A 53 -5.02 -8.47 12.24
CA ALA A 53 -4.07 -8.84 13.29
C ALA A 53 -3.90 -10.37 13.39
N GLU A 54 -5.02 -11.11 13.36
CA GLU A 54 -5.03 -12.58 13.35
C GLU A 54 -4.36 -13.16 12.10
N ARG A 55 -4.68 -12.65 10.91
CA ARG A 55 -4.10 -13.13 9.63
C ARG A 55 -2.61 -12.87 9.51
N ILE A 56 -2.15 -11.71 9.97
CA ILE A 56 -0.76 -11.28 9.82
C ILE A 56 0.12 -11.80 10.98
N GLY A 57 -0.49 -12.14 12.13
CA GLY A 57 0.23 -12.57 13.33
C GLY A 57 0.91 -11.41 14.06
N LEU A 58 0.33 -10.22 14.00
CA LEU A 58 0.80 -9.01 14.71
C LEU A 58 -0.24 -8.54 15.72
N SER A 59 0.19 -7.76 16.70
CA SER A 59 -0.74 -7.17 17.66
C SER A 59 -1.67 -6.15 17.00
N GLN A 60 -2.91 -6.05 17.48
CA GLN A 60 -3.88 -5.04 17.03
C GLN A 60 -3.32 -3.61 17.12
N PRO A 61 -2.63 -3.18 18.21
CA PRO A 61 -2.00 -1.86 18.26
C PRO A 61 -0.96 -1.62 17.16
N THR A 62 -0.18 -2.65 16.82
CA THR A 62 0.80 -2.60 15.72
C THR A 62 0.10 -2.41 14.38
N ILE A 63 -0.96 -3.18 14.10
CA ILE A 63 -1.74 -3.01 12.86
C ILE A 63 -2.36 -1.61 12.78
N SER A 64 -3.00 -1.13 13.86
CA SER A 64 -3.57 0.22 13.89
C SER A 64 -2.53 1.32 13.66
N HIS A 65 -1.32 1.18 14.23
CA HIS A 65 -0.23 2.12 13.98
C HIS A 65 0.14 2.17 12.50
N HIS A 66 0.29 1.01 11.86
CA HIS A 66 0.65 0.93 10.44
C HIS A 66 -0.47 1.43 9.52
N LEU A 67 -1.75 1.13 9.83
CA LEU A 67 -2.90 1.66 9.10
C LEU A 67 -2.97 3.18 9.18
N LYS A 68 -2.77 3.76 10.37
CA LYS A 68 -2.71 5.21 10.54
C LYS A 68 -1.61 5.84 9.68
N LYS A 69 -0.41 5.24 9.66
CA LYS A 69 0.67 5.69 8.79
C LYS A 69 0.28 5.63 7.31
N LEU A 70 -0.35 4.54 6.86
CA LEU A 70 -0.82 4.40 5.48
C LEU A 70 -1.84 5.48 5.07
N THR A 71 -2.68 5.96 5.99
CA THR A 71 -3.68 7.01 5.71
C THR A 71 -3.14 8.44 5.82
N GLU A 72 -2.03 8.64 6.53
CA GLU A 72 -1.39 9.96 6.71
C GLU A 72 -0.35 10.26 5.63
N CYS A 73 0.11 9.22 4.96
CA CYS A 73 0.76 9.35 3.67
C CYS A 73 -0.24 9.86 2.65
#